data_AF-A0A7J6JTP8-F1
#
_entry.id   AF-A0A7J6JTP8-F1
#
_cell.length_a   1.000
_cell.length_b   1.000
_cell.length_c   1.000
_cell.angle_alpha   90.00
_cell.angle_beta   90.00
_cell.angle_gamma   90.00
#
_symmetry.space_group_name_H-M   'P 1'
#
loop_
_entity.id
_entity.type
_entity.pdbx_description
1 polymer ?
#
loop_
_entity_poly.entity_id
_entity_poly.type
_entity_poly.pdbx_seq_one_letter_code
_entity_poly.pdbx_strand_id
1 'polypeptide(L)'
;MPGGGDELGGHPASAATVPECATLNLKGSDATKAPNFRFGIKQTTDETNAAKKLIFPQDAPSNSEQDERLYQKTHRDYPPGQQVDRHYEVKHIDLRDFRFGKSYAKEVEGVKECLSGSRDAGGSTDESSKAVEDYRRICYPEVGKTALSVAGNPDVPIDFAFGLVTHRDPATVEECLQGSYSLAEQQPDADLGRSRAFRALTKGFFLQDGSASLSADGIPPSKLSSAFQRFLSNPAFQTQSERRFGVPSIRTDIAPPKKRRIDDCVNYDDELSVGQLLTPAPFEAWGVSDEAFLIPRPRDKLLDLVRKSVGLSYADRPMLEQAVDIALGRKATEHPTTQDGSTQQVMASFMDVLNVFTRMLDERIAQETCSLTQTDRLRLF
;
A
#
# COMPACT_ATOMS: atom_id res chain seq x y z
N MET A 1 -28.41 -102.35 -89.94
CA MET A 1 -28.48 -103.60 -89.14
C MET A 1 -29.81 -103.60 -88.39
N PRO A 2 -30.50 -104.75 -88.24
CA PRO A 2 -31.97 -104.77 -88.24
C PRO A 2 -32.64 -105.52 -87.06
N GLY A 3 -33.97 -105.51 -87.06
CA GLY A 3 -34.85 -106.43 -86.32
C GLY A 3 -36.20 -105.80 -85.96
N GLY A 4 -37.37 -106.38 -86.27
CA GLY A 4 -37.66 -107.58 -87.08
C GLY A 4 -39.12 -108.07 -86.91
N GLY A 5 -39.64 -108.85 -87.87
CA GLY A 5 -40.87 -109.66 -87.80
C GLY A 5 -42.23 -108.93 -87.92
N ASP A 6 -43.30 -109.53 -88.46
CA ASP A 6 -43.40 -110.84 -89.14
C ASP A 6 -44.63 -110.96 -90.07
N GLU A 7 -44.70 -112.04 -90.88
CA GLU A 7 -45.61 -112.26 -92.03
C GLU A 7 -46.91 -113.09 -91.76
N LEU A 8 -47.54 -113.57 -92.86
CA LEU A 8 -48.51 -114.69 -93.08
C LEU A 8 -49.98 -114.25 -93.35
N GLY A 9 -50.82 -114.81 -94.24
CA GLY A 9 -50.73 -115.87 -95.29
C GLY A 9 -51.99 -116.79 -95.28
N GLY A 10 -52.67 -117.22 -96.36
CA GLY A 10 -52.61 -116.97 -97.82
C GLY A 10 -53.55 -117.94 -98.64
N HIS A 11 -53.67 -117.76 -99.98
CA HIS A 11 -54.29 -118.71 -100.97
C HIS A 11 -55.86 -118.92 -100.96
N PRO A 12 -56.51 -119.65 -101.92
CA PRO A 12 -56.91 -119.09 -103.24
C PRO A 12 -58.28 -119.56 -103.87
N ALA A 13 -58.64 -118.94 -105.02
CA ALA A 13 -59.36 -119.49 -106.20
C ALA A 13 -60.78 -120.12 -106.13
N SER A 14 -61.63 -119.79 -107.14
CA SER A 14 -62.22 -120.75 -108.10
C SER A 14 -63.01 -120.03 -109.21
N ALA A 15 -63.27 -120.70 -110.34
CA ALA A 15 -64.05 -120.19 -111.48
C ALA A 15 -65.17 -121.18 -111.88
N ALA A 16 -66.29 -120.68 -112.42
CA ALA A 16 -67.40 -121.48 -112.91
C ALA A 16 -68.04 -120.86 -114.17
N THR A 17 -68.69 -121.70 -114.98
CA THR A 17 -68.98 -121.43 -116.40
C THR A 17 -70.48 -121.54 -116.70
N VAL A 18 -71.07 -120.45 -117.24
CA VAL A 18 -72.14 -120.31 -118.26
C VAL A 18 -73.44 -121.18 -118.14
N PRO A 19 -74.61 -120.56 -118.37
CA PRO A 19 -75.43 -121.00 -119.52
C PRO A 19 -75.92 -119.84 -120.41
N GLU A 20 -76.43 -120.21 -121.60
CA GLU A 20 -76.71 -119.37 -122.77
C GLU A 20 -78.22 -119.11 -122.99
N CYS A 21 -78.60 -117.94 -123.55
CA CYS A 21 -79.94 -117.71 -124.14
C CYS A 21 -80.03 -116.48 -125.06
N ALA A 22 -80.67 -116.67 -126.24
CA ALA A 22 -81.31 -115.71 -127.16
C ALA A 22 -80.48 -114.55 -127.77
N THR A 23 -80.66 -114.34 -129.09
CA THR A 23 -79.81 -113.48 -129.94
C THR A 23 -80.42 -112.11 -130.30
N LEU A 24 -79.61 -111.06 -130.19
CA LEU A 24 -79.84 -109.74 -130.81
C LEU A 24 -78.65 -109.37 -131.70
N ASN A 25 -78.93 -108.98 -132.96
CA ASN A 25 -77.90 -108.68 -133.97
C ASN A 25 -77.27 -107.29 -133.76
N LEU A 26 -76.31 -107.18 -132.83
CA LEU A 26 -75.48 -105.99 -132.62
C LEU A 26 -74.00 -106.28 -132.94
N LYS A 27 -73.39 -105.47 -133.82
CA LYS A 27 -71.97 -105.60 -134.18
C LYS A 27 -71.08 -104.87 -133.15
N GLY A 28 -70.51 -105.61 -132.20
CA GLY A 28 -69.44 -105.13 -131.33
C GLY A 28 -68.10 -104.99 -132.05
N SER A 29 -67.21 -104.11 -131.56
CA SER A 29 -65.87 -103.91 -132.12
C SER A 29 -64.94 -105.11 -131.88
N ASP A 30 -64.07 -105.41 -132.83
CA ASP A 30 -63.33 -106.68 -132.87
C ASP A 30 -62.39 -106.92 -131.67
N ALA A 31 -61.96 -105.86 -130.99
CA ALA A 31 -61.17 -105.96 -129.75
C ALA A 31 -61.90 -106.67 -128.60
N THR A 32 -63.24 -106.72 -128.63
CA THR A 32 -64.06 -107.34 -127.56
C THR A 32 -64.13 -108.87 -127.63
N LYS A 33 -63.60 -109.49 -128.70
CA LYS A 33 -63.61 -110.95 -128.92
C LYS A 33 -62.37 -111.68 -128.37
N ALA A 34 -61.36 -110.97 -127.88
CA ALA A 34 -60.14 -111.58 -127.35
C ALA A 34 -60.36 -112.20 -125.96
N PRO A 35 -59.81 -113.39 -125.64
CA PRO A 35 -60.11 -114.11 -124.39
C PRO A 35 -59.67 -113.39 -123.11
N ASN A 36 -58.73 -112.44 -123.23
CA ASN A 36 -58.22 -111.63 -122.13
C ASN A 36 -58.86 -110.22 -122.07
N PHE A 37 -59.86 -109.94 -122.90
CA PHE A 37 -60.61 -108.70 -122.85
C PHE A 37 -61.64 -108.75 -121.71
N ARG A 38 -61.52 -107.85 -120.74
CA ARG A 38 -62.48 -107.67 -119.65
C ARG A 38 -63.18 -106.34 -119.81
N PHE A 39 -64.52 -106.37 -119.81
CA PHE A 39 -65.36 -105.18 -119.86
C PHE A 39 -65.28 -104.44 -118.52
N GLY A 40 -65.15 -103.11 -118.58
CA GLY A 40 -64.96 -102.24 -117.42
C GLY A 40 -63.77 -101.29 -117.61
N ILE A 41 -63.77 -100.18 -116.87
CA ILE A 41 -62.66 -99.21 -116.90
C ILE A 41 -61.49 -99.80 -116.11
N LYS A 42 -60.35 -100.01 -116.77
CA LYS A 42 -59.12 -100.43 -116.09
C LYS A 42 -58.50 -99.22 -115.38
N GLN A 43 -58.33 -99.30 -114.06
CA GLN A 43 -57.39 -98.42 -113.37
C GLN A 43 -55.96 -98.84 -113.76
N THR A 44 -55.15 -97.89 -114.21
CA THR A 44 -53.79 -98.11 -114.68
C THR A 44 -52.84 -98.35 -113.49
N THR A 45 -52.02 -99.40 -113.57
CA THR A 45 -51.14 -99.84 -112.48
C THR A 45 -49.82 -99.07 -112.36
N ASP A 46 -49.64 -97.99 -113.12
CA ASP A 46 -48.36 -97.25 -113.20
C ASP A 46 -48.05 -96.41 -111.95
N GLU A 47 -48.99 -96.30 -111.01
CA GLU A 47 -48.88 -95.48 -109.80
C GLU A 47 -48.52 -96.25 -108.51
N THR A 48 -48.00 -97.48 -108.63
CA THR A 48 -47.55 -98.28 -107.45
C THR A 48 -46.55 -97.58 -106.54
N ASN A 49 -45.85 -96.54 -107.03
CA ASN A 49 -44.92 -95.71 -106.25
C ASN A 49 -45.32 -94.21 -106.19
N ALA A 50 -46.53 -93.83 -106.62
CA ALA A 50 -46.96 -92.42 -106.60
C ALA A 50 -46.97 -91.84 -105.18
N ALA A 51 -47.49 -92.60 -104.21
CA ALA A 51 -47.47 -92.22 -102.80
C ALA A 51 -46.05 -91.95 -102.26
N LYS A 52 -45.05 -92.76 -102.67
CA LYS A 52 -43.66 -92.57 -102.22
C LYS A 52 -43.05 -91.29 -102.80
N LYS A 53 -43.33 -90.97 -104.07
CA LYS A 53 -42.89 -89.72 -104.71
C LYS A 53 -43.57 -88.49 -104.13
N LEU A 54 -44.83 -88.61 -103.70
CA LEU A 54 -45.58 -87.51 -103.07
C LEU A 54 -45.07 -87.22 -101.64
N ILE A 55 -44.77 -88.26 -100.85
CA ILE A 55 -44.26 -88.10 -99.48
C ILE A 55 -42.80 -87.63 -99.46
N PHE A 56 -41.98 -88.07 -100.41
CA PHE A 56 -40.56 -87.72 -100.50
C PHE A 56 -40.21 -87.13 -101.88
N PRO A 57 -40.53 -85.86 -102.14
CA PRO A 57 -40.16 -85.19 -103.38
C PRO A 57 -38.65 -84.93 -103.41
N GLN A 58 -37.89 -85.80 -104.07
CA GLN A 58 -36.43 -85.68 -104.18
C GLN A 58 -35.99 -84.58 -105.16
N ASP A 59 -36.80 -84.30 -106.19
CA ASP A 59 -36.49 -83.34 -107.26
C ASP A 59 -37.12 -81.95 -107.02
N ALA A 60 -37.48 -81.62 -105.78
CA ALA A 60 -37.99 -80.29 -105.44
C ALA A 60 -36.85 -79.25 -105.53
N PRO A 61 -36.98 -78.17 -106.33
CA PRO A 61 -35.97 -77.13 -106.37
C PRO A 61 -35.91 -76.41 -105.01
N SER A 62 -34.71 -76.31 -104.43
CA SER A 62 -34.49 -75.45 -103.27
C SER A 62 -34.72 -73.99 -103.64
N ASN A 63 -35.21 -73.19 -102.69
CA ASN A 63 -35.45 -71.76 -102.88
C ASN A 63 -34.15 -71.04 -103.29
N SER A 64 -34.28 -69.95 -104.07
CA SER A 64 -33.15 -69.09 -104.40
C SER A 64 -32.74 -68.25 -103.19
N GLU A 65 -31.46 -67.90 -103.06
CA GLU A 65 -30.97 -66.99 -101.99
C GLU A 65 -31.72 -65.64 -101.96
N GLN A 66 -32.28 -65.22 -103.10
CA GLN A 66 -33.09 -64.00 -103.18
C GLN A 66 -34.47 -64.18 -102.54
N ASP A 67 -35.08 -65.35 -102.71
CA ASP A 67 -36.37 -65.70 -102.11
C ASP A 67 -36.22 -65.84 -100.59
N GLU A 68 -35.14 -66.48 -100.12
CA GLU A 68 -34.85 -66.59 -98.68
C GLU A 68 -34.72 -65.22 -98.01
N ARG A 69 -34.02 -64.26 -98.64
CA ARG A 69 -33.94 -62.87 -98.16
C ARG A 69 -35.31 -62.17 -98.18
N LEU A 70 -36.17 -62.50 -99.13
CA LEU A 70 -37.54 -61.97 -99.17
C LEU A 70 -38.39 -62.53 -98.01
N TYR A 71 -38.28 -63.82 -97.71
CA TYR A 71 -38.96 -64.46 -96.57
C TYR A 71 -38.47 -63.92 -95.22
N GLN A 72 -37.16 -63.74 -95.06
CA GLN A 72 -36.56 -63.06 -93.88
C GLN A 72 -37.15 -61.66 -93.68
N LYS A 73 -37.35 -60.88 -94.74
CA LYS A 73 -37.91 -59.53 -94.66
C LYS A 73 -39.42 -59.50 -94.41
N THR A 74 -40.17 -60.40 -95.03
CA THR A 74 -41.65 -60.38 -95.04
C THR A 74 -42.27 -61.14 -93.86
N HIS A 75 -41.75 -62.33 -93.56
CA HIS A 75 -42.30 -63.26 -92.57
C HIS A 75 -41.41 -63.39 -91.32
N ARG A 76 -40.21 -62.78 -91.32
CA ARG A 76 -39.19 -62.91 -90.25
C ARG A 76 -38.78 -64.37 -90.02
N ASP A 77 -38.80 -65.16 -91.09
CA ASP A 77 -38.35 -66.54 -91.09
C ASP A 77 -36.84 -66.55 -91.34
N TYR A 78 -36.06 -66.94 -90.33
CA TYR A 78 -34.59 -66.92 -90.36
C TYR A 78 -34.05 -68.33 -90.12
N PRO A 79 -32.97 -68.74 -90.80
CA PRO A 79 -32.35 -70.03 -90.55
C PRO A 79 -31.82 -70.12 -89.10
N PRO A 80 -31.87 -71.32 -88.49
CA PRO A 80 -31.51 -71.50 -87.08
C PRO A 80 -30.05 -71.10 -86.82
N GLY A 81 -29.86 -70.17 -85.88
CA GLY A 81 -28.55 -69.64 -85.48
C GLY A 81 -28.14 -68.33 -86.14
N GLN A 82 -28.87 -67.83 -87.15
CA GLN A 82 -28.59 -66.51 -87.73
C GLN A 82 -29.14 -65.38 -86.84
N GLN A 83 -28.30 -64.40 -86.50
CA GLN A 83 -28.73 -63.19 -85.83
C GLN A 83 -29.43 -62.23 -86.83
N VAL A 84 -30.52 -61.61 -86.40
CA VAL A 84 -31.28 -60.64 -87.21
C VAL A 84 -30.40 -59.43 -87.54
N ASP A 85 -30.02 -59.29 -88.81
CA ASP A 85 -29.46 -58.04 -89.33
C ASP A 85 -30.56 -56.97 -89.38
N ARG A 86 -30.21 -55.76 -88.94
CA ARG A 86 -31.07 -54.57 -88.89
C ARG A 86 -30.65 -53.50 -89.89
N HIS A 87 -29.59 -53.76 -90.68
CA HIS A 87 -29.05 -52.88 -91.71
C HIS A 87 -28.74 -51.46 -91.22
N TYR A 88 -28.17 -51.32 -90.02
CA TYR A 88 -27.66 -50.03 -89.55
C TYR A 88 -26.33 -49.69 -90.26
N GLU A 89 -26.15 -48.44 -90.70
CA GLU A 89 -24.90 -47.98 -91.31
C GLU A 89 -23.81 -47.73 -90.25
N VAL A 90 -22.98 -48.74 -89.97
CA VAL A 90 -21.89 -48.65 -88.98
C VAL A 90 -20.55 -48.33 -89.67
N LYS A 91 -20.24 -47.04 -89.86
CA LYS A 91 -19.06 -46.58 -90.65
C LYS A 91 -17.75 -46.38 -89.87
N HIS A 92 -17.80 -46.32 -88.54
CA HIS A 92 -16.66 -45.90 -87.70
C HIS A 92 -16.38 -46.82 -86.50
N ILE A 93 -17.03 -47.98 -86.45
CA ILE A 93 -16.97 -48.90 -85.31
C ILE A 93 -16.91 -50.33 -85.85
N ASP A 94 -15.87 -51.09 -85.51
CA ASP A 94 -15.88 -52.54 -85.70
C ASP A 94 -16.73 -53.17 -84.59
N LEU A 95 -17.78 -53.89 -84.99
CA LEU A 95 -18.75 -54.52 -84.08
C LEU A 95 -18.14 -55.66 -83.26
N ARG A 96 -16.97 -56.19 -83.63
CA ARG A 96 -16.30 -57.29 -82.89
C ARG A 96 -15.45 -56.79 -81.73
N ASP A 97 -14.73 -55.69 -81.94
CA ASP A 97 -13.74 -55.18 -80.98
C ASP A 97 -14.28 -54.05 -80.09
N PHE A 98 -15.32 -53.34 -80.53
CA PHE A 98 -15.86 -52.21 -79.79
C PHE A 98 -16.68 -52.61 -78.56
N ARG A 99 -16.31 -52.06 -77.41
CA ARG A 99 -17.07 -52.23 -76.16
C ARG A 99 -18.17 -51.18 -76.05
N PHE A 100 -19.41 -51.62 -76.26
CA PHE A 100 -20.59 -50.77 -76.07
C PHE A 100 -20.81 -50.39 -74.60
N GLY A 101 -21.11 -49.11 -74.36
CA GLY A 101 -21.37 -48.55 -73.04
C GLY A 101 -20.65 -47.22 -72.83
N LYS A 102 -21.05 -46.45 -71.81
CA LYS A 102 -20.37 -45.21 -71.43
C LYS A 102 -19.15 -45.54 -70.58
N SER A 103 -17.94 -45.36 -71.12
CA SER A 103 -16.71 -45.45 -70.35
C SER A 103 -16.54 -44.21 -69.47
N TYR A 104 -16.12 -44.42 -68.23
CA TYR A 104 -15.62 -43.37 -67.34
C TYR A 104 -14.09 -43.44 -67.32
N ALA A 105 -13.41 -42.29 -67.35
CA ALA A 105 -11.97 -42.25 -67.16
C ALA A 105 -11.65 -42.75 -65.75
N LYS A 106 -10.70 -43.69 -65.62
CA LYS A 106 -10.29 -44.22 -64.33
C LYS A 106 -9.25 -43.28 -63.72
N GLU A 107 -9.69 -42.39 -62.84
CA GLU A 107 -8.81 -41.56 -62.02
C GLU A 107 -8.00 -42.45 -61.06
N VAL A 108 -6.73 -42.69 -61.38
CA VAL A 108 -5.87 -43.61 -60.63
C VAL A 108 -5.52 -43.07 -59.24
N GLU A 109 -5.46 -41.75 -59.08
CA GLU A 109 -5.10 -41.08 -57.83
C GLU A 109 -6.18 -40.12 -57.28
N GLY A 110 -7.43 -40.15 -57.78
CA GLY A 110 -8.46 -39.17 -57.39
C GLY A 110 -8.69 -39.04 -55.87
N VAL A 111 -8.73 -40.17 -55.15
CA VAL A 111 -8.86 -40.17 -53.66
C VAL A 111 -7.63 -39.56 -52.98
N LYS A 112 -6.43 -39.81 -53.53
CA LYS A 112 -5.19 -39.22 -53.03
C LYS A 112 -5.19 -37.71 -53.26
N GLU A 113 -5.68 -37.25 -54.41
CA GLU A 113 -5.85 -35.82 -54.71
C GLU A 113 -6.83 -35.11 -53.76
N CYS A 114 -7.97 -35.73 -53.45
CA CYS A 114 -8.92 -35.18 -52.46
C CYS A 114 -8.36 -35.13 -51.03
N LEU A 115 -7.45 -36.04 -50.65
CA LEU A 115 -6.86 -36.10 -49.31
C LEU A 115 -5.58 -35.27 -49.18
N SER A 116 -4.78 -35.17 -50.24
CA SER A 116 -3.56 -34.36 -50.28
C SER A 116 -3.91 -32.92 -50.69
N GLY A 117 -4.39 -32.11 -49.73
CA GLY A 117 -4.64 -30.67 -49.90
C GLY A 117 -3.38 -29.80 -50.13
N SER A 118 -2.33 -30.38 -50.71
CA SER A 118 -1.03 -29.77 -51.00
C SER A 118 -0.79 -29.61 -52.51
N ARG A 119 -1.82 -29.75 -53.34
CA ARG A 119 -1.70 -29.73 -54.81
C ARG A 119 -1.95 -28.36 -55.45
N ASP A 120 -2.16 -27.32 -54.63
CA ASP A 120 -1.96 -25.93 -55.01
C ASP A 120 -0.46 -25.64 -55.15
N ALA A 121 0.12 -26.15 -56.25
CA ALA A 121 1.50 -25.87 -56.66
C ALA A 121 1.70 -24.41 -57.13
N GLY A 122 0.61 -23.63 -57.21
CA GLY A 122 0.65 -22.19 -56.97
C GLY A 122 0.03 -21.92 -55.61
N GLY A 123 0.85 -21.81 -54.55
CA GLY A 123 0.35 -21.41 -53.24
C GLY A 123 -0.37 -20.07 -53.37
N SER A 124 -1.57 -19.96 -52.79
CA SER A 124 -2.56 -18.94 -53.15
C SER A 124 -1.94 -17.54 -53.24
N THR A 125 -1.86 -17.00 -54.46
CA THR A 125 -1.45 -15.61 -54.72
C THR A 125 -2.61 -14.64 -54.43
N ASP A 126 -3.28 -14.86 -53.29
CA ASP A 126 -4.22 -13.90 -52.71
C ASP A 126 -3.38 -12.82 -52.02
N GLU A 127 -2.87 -11.89 -52.83
CA GLU A 127 -2.33 -10.61 -52.37
C GLU A 127 -3.47 -9.74 -51.82
N SER A 128 -3.97 -10.17 -50.66
CA SER A 128 -4.91 -9.45 -49.82
C SER A 128 -4.30 -8.13 -49.36
N SER A 129 -5.12 -7.08 -49.29
CA SER A 129 -4.62 -5.77 -48.87
C SER A 129 -4.16 -5.83 -47.42
N LYS A 130 -3.10 -5.06 -47.10
CA LYS A 130 -2.53 -5.02 -45.73
C LYS A 130 -3.60 -4.80 -44.66
N ALA A 131 -4.58 -3.92 -44.92
CA ALA A 131 -5.67 -3.64 -43.99
C ALA A 131 -6.58 -4.85 -43.72
N VAL A 132 -6.81 -5.72 -44.72
CA VAL A 132 -7.60 -6.95 -44.56
C VAL A 132 -6.81 -7.98 -43.75
N GLU A 133 -5.50 -8.14 -43.98
CA GLU A 133 -4.68 -9.08 -43.21
C GLU A 133 -4.39 -8.60 -41.78
N ASP A 134 -4.18 -7.30 -41.56
CA ASP A 134 -4.07 -6.74 -40.21
C ASP A 134 -5.39 -6.92 -39.44
N TYR A 135 -6.55 -6.70 -40.06
CA TYR A 135 -7.86 -7.02 -39.46
C TYR A 135 -8.02 -8.52 -39.17
N ARG A 136 -7.65 -9.38 -40.12
CA ARG A 136 -7.70 -10.85 -39.97
C ARG A 136 -6.87 -11.32 -38.79
N ARG A 137 -5.66 -10.79 -38.60
CA ARG A 137 -4.76 -11.08 -37.48
C ARG A 137 -5.27 -10.59 -36.12
N ILE A 138 -6.04 -9.49 -36.10
CA ILE A 138 -6.70 -8.99 -34.90
C ILE A 138 -7.88 -9.90 -34.51
N CYS A 139 -8.69 -10.34 -35.48
CA CYS A 139 -9.83 -11.23 -35.23
C CYS A 139 -9.43 -12.70 -34.97
N TYR A 140 -8.37 -13.18 -35.61
CA TYR A 140 -7.90 -14.56 -35.55
C TYR A 140 -6.39 -14.58 -35.23
N PRO A 141 -6.00 -14.53 -33.95
CA PRO A 141 -4.60 -14.47 -33.56
C PRO A 141 -3.87 -15.78 -33.88
N GLU A 142 -2.65 -15.66 -34.40
CA GLU A 142 -1.79 -16.81 -34.69
C GLU A 142 -1.21 -17.43 -33.40
N VAL A 143 -1.15 -18.77 -33.36
CA VAL A 143 -0.64 -19.51 -32.19
C VAL A 143 0.84 -19.17 -31.95
N GLY A 144 1.17 -18.75 -30.72
CA GLY A 144 2.53 -18.41 -30.31
C GLY A 144 3.00 -17.01 -30.69
N LYS A 145 2.18 -16.20 -31.38
CA LYS A 145 2.44 -14.77 -31.60
C LYS A 145 1.58 -13.90 -30.67
N THR A 146 2.06 -12.71 -30.37
CA THR A 146 1.26 -11.69 -29.70
C THR A 146 0.17 -11.18 -30.66
N ALA A 147 -1.07 -11.10 -30.18
CA ALA A 147 -2.16 -10.51 -30.95
C ALA A 147 -1.86 -9.02 -31.24
N LEU A 148 -2.13 -8.57 -32.47
CA LEU A 148 -1.97 -7.15 -32.81
C LEU A 148 -3.06 -6.33 -32.11
N SER A 149 -2.68 -5.13 -31.67
CA SER A 149 -3.62 -4.12 -31.15
C SER A 149 -4.03 -3.15 -32.27
N VAL A 150 -5.29 -2.74 -32.27
CA VAL A 150 -5.83 -1.69 -33.17
C VAL A 150 -5.08 -0.35 -32.98
N ALA A 151 -4.53 -0.11 -31.78
CA ALA A 151 -3.79 1.12 -31.47
C ALA A 151 -2.35 1.15 -32.02
N GLY A 152 -1.86 0.05 -32.61
CA GLY A 152 -0.46 -0.09 -33.02
C GLY A 152 0.50 -0.31 -31.84
N ASN A 153 1.80 -0.31 -32.14
CA ASN A 153 2.85 -0.37 -31.12
C ASN A 153 3.14 1.04 -30.57
N PRO A 154 3.41 1.19 -29.26
CA PRO A 154 3.84 2.47 -28.70
C PRO A 154 5.20 2.89 -29.27
N ASP A 155 5.41 4.19 -29.42
CA ASP A 155 6.65 4.79 -29.94
C ASP A 155 7.74 4.82 -28.85
N VAL A 156 8.28 3.64 -28.54
CA VAL A 156 9.34 3.46 -27.54
C VAL A 156 10.42 2.49 -28.06
N PRO A 157 11.70 2.65 -27.64
CA PRO A 157 12.76 1.71 -27.97
C PRO A 157 12.47 0.27 -27.51
N ILE A 158 13.08 -0.71 -28.18
CA ILE A 158 12.92 -2.15 -27.86
C ILE A 158 13.34 -2.44 -26.40
N ASP A 159 14.36 -1.75 -25.89
CA ASP A 159 14.87 -1.90 -24.53
C ASP A 159 14.10 -1.07 -23.48
N PHE A 160 12.97 -0.44 -23.85
CA PHE A 160 12.17 0.36 -22.94
C PHE A 160 11.38 -0.52 -21.95
N ALA A 161 11.67 -0.36 -20.65
CA ALA A 161 10.92 -1.00 -19.60
C ALA A 161 9.57 -0.29 -19.36
N PHE A 162 8.47 -0.92 -19.80
CA PHE A 162 7.12 -0.45 -19.51
C PHE A 162 6.79 -0.52 -18.01
N GLY A 163 6.21 0.55 -17.48
CA GLY A 163 5.75 0.63 -16.09
C GLY A 163 5.92 2.05 -15.54
N LEU A 164 5.45 2.27 -14.31
CA LEU A 164 5.79 3.47 -13.57
C LEU A 164 7.17 3.27 -12.94
N VAL A 165 8.18 4.03 -13.40
CA VAL A 165 9.49 4.03 -12.75
C VAL A 165 9.33 4.54 -11.32
N THR A 166 9.74 3.76 -10.33
CA THR A 166 9.87 4.23 -8.95
C THR A 166 11.01 5.25 -8.91
N HIS A 167 10.65 6.53 -8.97
CA HIS A 167 11.61 7.60 -8.79
C HIS A 167 12.23 7.48 -7.39
N ARG A 168 13.52 7.82 -7.26
CA ARG A 168 14.05 8.12 -5.93
C ARG A 168 13.44 9.44 -5.47
N ASP A 169 12.98 9.48 -4.22
CA ASP A 169 12.55 10.72 -3.60
C ASP A 169 13.68 11.75 -3.64
N PRO A 170 13.36 13.05 -3.78
CA PRO A 170 14.37 14.10 -3.89
C PRO A 170 15.14 14.33 -2.59
N ALA A 171 14.65 13.82 -1.47
CA ALA A 171 15.31 13.85 -0.17
C ALA A 171 15.64 12.42 0.29
N THR A 172 16.88 12.22 0.70
CA THR A 172 17.37 10.97 1.28
C THR A 172 16.93 10.87 2.74
N VAL A 173 16.76 9.65 3.27
CA VAL A 173 16.43 9.41 4.69
C VAL A 173 17.40 10.14 5.64
N GLU A 174 18.67 10.24 5.27
CA GLU A 174 19.68 11.00 6.01
C GLU A 174 19.35 12.51 6.09
N GLU A 175 18.98 13.14 4.97
CA GLU A 175 18.61 14.55 4.90
C GLU A 175 17.32 14.83 5.70
N CYS A 176 16.36 13.89 5.67
CA CYS A 176 15.15 13.95 6.49
C CYS A 176 15.41 13.80 8.00
N LEU A 177 16.46 13.07 8.40
CA LEU A 177 16.84 12.87 9.80
C LEU A 177 17.69 14.03 10.35
N GLN A 178 18.59 14.59 9.53
CA GLN A 178 19.46 15.69 9.94
C GLN A 178 18.73 17.04 9.84
N GLY A 179 17.91 17.23 8.80
CA GLY A 179 17.23 18.49 8.51
C GLY A 179 18.18 19.62 8.09
N SER A 180 17.62 20.71 7.58
CA SER A 180 18.34 21.93 7.19
C SER A 180 18.15 23.06 8.20
N TYR A 181 18.24 22.74 9.49
CA TYR A 181 18.04 23.69 10.59
C TYR A 181 19.13 24.75 10.66
N SER A 182 18.73 26.01 10.86
CA SER A 182 19.64 27.11 11.13
C SER A 182 20.35 26.94 12.49
N LEU A 183 21.53 27.57 12.66
CA LEU A 183 22.25 27.53 13.94
C LEU A 183 21.42 28.03 15.13
N ALA A 184 20.43 28.89 14.89
CA ALA A 184 19.51 29.39 15.90
C ALA A 184 18.48 28.34 16.35
N GLU A 185 17.98 27.51 15.44
CA GLU A 185 17.05 26.41 15.73
C GLU A 185 17.78 25.21 16.35
N GLN A 186 19.09 25.09 16.11
CA GLN A 186 19.97 24.14 16.79
C GLN A 186 20.31 24.57 18.23
N GLN A 187 20.06 25.83 18.63
CA GLN A 187 20.29 26.25 20.00
C GLN A 187 19.21 25.70 20.95
N PRO A 188 19.58 25.38 22.20
CA PRO A 188 18.63 24.93 23.21
C PRO A 188 17.63 26.04 23.61
N ASP A 189 16.38 25.67 23.87
CA ASP A 189 15.27 26.57 24.25
C ASP A 189 15.66 27.60 25.33
N ALA A 190 15.37 28.88 25.08
CA ALA A 190 15.75 30.00 25.97
C ALA A 190 15.07 30.00 27.36
N ASP A 191 14.10 29.12 27.61
CA ASP A 191 13.48 28.92 28.93
C ASP A 191 13.97 27.68 29.68
N LEU A 192 14.98 26.95 29.18
CA LEU A 192 15.64 25.88 29.91
C LEU A 192 16.26 26.40 31.21
N GLY A 193 15.99 25.69 32.31
CA GLY A 193 16.38 26.10 33.66
C GLY A 193 15.57 27.27 34.26
N ARG A 194 14.55 27.79 33.55
CA ARG A 194 13.70 28.90 34.03
C ARG A 194 12.26 28.43 34.29
N SER A 195 11.54 29.16 35.15
CA SER A 195 10.16 28.82 35.48
C SER A 195 9.19 29.12 34.34
N ARG A 196 8.10 28.36 34.21
CA ARG A 196 7.08 28.55 33.15
C ARG A 196 6.43 29.94 33.15
N ALA A 197 6.47 30.66 34.28
CA ALA A 197 6.03 32.04 34.39
C ALA A 197 6.92 32.99 33.57
N PHE A 198 8.23 32.72 33.48
CA PHE A 198 9.15 33.47 32.62
C PHE A 198 8.72 33.36 31.14
N ARG A 199 8.37 32.15 30.68
CA ARG A 199 7.86 31.89 29.31
C ARG A 199 6.59 32.68 28.98
N ALA A 200 5.73 32.95 29.96
CA ALA A 200 4.52 33.77 29.78
C ALA A 200 4.84 35.26 29.69
N LEU A 201 5.84 35.75 30.46
CA LEU A 201 6.30 37.13 30.43
C LEU A 201 7.15 37.46 29.19
N THR A 202 7.84 36.47 28.60
CA THR A 202 8.64 36.63 27.37
C THR A 202 7.90 36.26 26.07
N LYS A 203 6.67 35.73 26.17
CA LYS A 203 5.79 35.41 25.01
C LYS A 203 5.27 36.69 24.34
N GLY A 204 6.16 37.35 23.62
CA GLY A 204 5.91 38.59 22.89
C GLY A 204 7.16 39.25 22.28
N PHE A 205 8.36 38.71 22.50
CA PHE A 205 9.63 39.37 22.12
C PHE A 205 10.47 38.67 21.05
N PHE A 206 10.04 37.52 20.53
CA PHE A 206 10.69 36.90 19.37
C PHE A 206 10.30 37.66 18.10
N LEU A 207 11.23 38.49 17.60
CA LEU A 207 11.26 38.88 16.20
C LEU A 207 11.96 37.78 15.39
N GLN A 208 11.81 37.83 14.06
CA GLN A 208 12.68 37.13 13.13
C GLN A 208 14.17 37.49 13.39
N ASP A 209 15.07 36.62 12.93
CA ASP A 209 16.53 36.69 13.06
C ASP A 209 17.04 36.23 14.44
N GLY A 210 17.24 34.91 14.54
CA GLY A 210 17.63 34.19 15.76
C GLY A 210 19.06 34.47 16.25
N SER A 211 19.31 35.70 16.70
CA SER A 211 20.50 36.08 17.47
C SER A 211 20.06 36.50 18.89
N ALA A 212 20.30 35.64 19.87
CA ALA A 212 19.75 35.81 21.22
C ALA A 212 20.78 35.55 22.34
N SER A 213 21.80 36.42 22.43
CA SER A 213 22.58 36.59 23.66
C SER A 213 21.87 37.53 24.64
N LEU A 214 20.72 37.09 25.17
CA LEU A 214 19.92 37.87 26.12
C LEU A 214 20.47 37.75 27.56
N SER A 215 21.48 38.57 27.87
CA SER A 215 21.71 39.01 29.25
C SER A 215 20.46 39.71 29.80
N ALA A 216 20.28 39.72 31.11
CA ALA A 216 19.10 40.33 31.75
C ALA A 216 18.99 41.85 31.48
N ASP A 217 20.10 42.49 31.11
CA ASP A 217 20.23 43.91 30.80
C ASP A 217 19.75 44.27 29.38
N GLY A 218 19.50 43.27 28.51
CA GLY A 218 19.21 43.46 27.09
C GLY A 218 17.73 43.66 26.72
N ILE A 219 16.79 43.49 27.66
CA ILE A 219 15.36 43.71 27.39
C ILE A 219 15.05 45.19 27.65
N PRO A 220 14.64 45.98 26.64
CA PRO A 220 14.32 47.37 26.88
C PRO A 220 13.08 47.49 27.82
N PRO A 221 13.00 48.53 28.66
CA PRO A 221 11.72 49.01 29.15
C PRO A 221 10.84 49.44 27.96
N SER A 222 9.64 49.98 28.16
CA SER A 222 8.56 50.03 27.14
C SER A 222 7.99 48.66 26.72
N LYS A 223 8.80 47.61 26.56
CA LYS A 223 8.34 46.28 26.13
C LYS A 223 7.81 45.40 27.27
N LEU A 224 8.33 45.54 28.49
CA LEU A 224 7.85 44.80 29.67
C LEU A 224 6.47 45.28 30.14
N SER A 225 5.68 44.42 30.78
CA SER A 225 4.45 44.84 31.50
C SER A 225 4.74 45.98 32.48
N SER A 226 3.86 46.98 32.57
CA SER A 226 4.07 48.18 33.41
C SER A 226 4.22 47.86 34.91
N ALA A 227 3.66 46.74 35.38
CA ALA A 227 3.89 46.24 36.73
C ALA A 227 5.30 45.66 36.91
N PHE A 228 5.80 44.91 35.92
CA PHE A 228 7.13 44.31 35.95
C PHE A 228 8.25 45.34 35.71
N GLN A 229 7.97 46.36 34.90
CA GLN A 229 8.83 47.54 34.73
C GLN A 229 9.02 48.27 36.06
N ARG A 230 7.93 48.55 36.80
CA ARG A 230 7.99 49.14 38.16
C ARG A 230 8.71 48.26 39.18
N PHE A 231 8.61 46.94 39.04
CA PHE A 231 9.32 45.98 39.91
C PHE A 231 10.83 46.05 39.69
N LEU A 232 11.29 45.98 38.43
CA LEU A 232 12.72 46.05 38.10
C LEU A 232 13.33 47.45 38.28
N SER A 233 12.54 48.52 38.06
CA SER A 233 12.97 49.90 38.26
C SER A 233 12.91 50.34 39.72
N ASN A 234 12.58 49.47 40.67
CA ASN A 234 12.59 49.79 42.08
C ASN A 234 14.05 49.79 42.58
N PRO A 235 14.63 50.94 42.99
CA PRO A 235 16.02 50.99 43.46
C PRO A 235 16.25 50.12 44.70
N ALA A 236 15.20 49.83 45.49
CA ALA A 236 15.27 48.93 46.62
C ALA A 236 15.46 47.45 46.22
N PHE A 237 15.19 47.05 44.98
CA PHE A 237 15.47 45.69 44.51
C PHE A 237 16.90 45.56 44.00
N GLN A 238 17.39 46.55 43.24
CA GLN A 238 18.74 46.55 42.66
C GLN A 238 19.86 46.71 43.72
N THR A 239 19.59 47.42 44.81
CA THR A 239 20.55 47.63 45.92
C THR A 239 20.56 46.49 46.95
N GLN A 240 19.75 45.44 46.76
CA GLN A 240 19.46 44.44 47.79
C GLN A 240 19.60 42.99 47.27
N SER A 241 20.66 42.70 46.51
CA SER A 241 20.97 41.35 45.98
C SER A 241 21.04 40.26 47.06
N GLU A 242 21.44 40.62 48.29
CA GLU A 242 21.55 39.69 49.44
C GLU A 242 20.33 39.71 50.37
N ARG A 243 19.32 40.55 50.13
CA ARG A 243 18.17 40.65 51.05
C ARG A 243 17.33 39.38 50.99
N ARG A 244 17.14 38.80 52.18
CA ARG A 244 16.24 37.67 52.40
C ARG A 244 14.79 38.12 52.20
N PHE A 245 14.07 37.49 51.28
CA PHE A 245 12.63 37.69 51.13
C PHE A 245 11.88 36.86 52.19
N GLY A 246 11.17 37.52 53.09
CA GLY A 246 10.43 36.92 54.19
C GLY A 246 10.11 37.94 55.28
N VAL A 247 9.43 37.49 56.33
CA VAL A 247 9.25 38.24 57.59
C VAL A 247 10.15 37.58 58.63
N PRO A 248 11.06 38.32 59.31
CA PRO A 248 11.90 37.74 60.34
C PRO A 248 11.09 37.42 61.60
N SER A 249 11.52 36.41 62.37
CA SER A 249 10.84 36.00 63.60
C SER A 249 10.97 37.03 64.73
N ILE A 250 12.09 37.77 64.77
CA ILE A 250 12.30 38.95 65.61
C ILE A 250 12.25 40.16 64.68
N ARG A 251 11.39 41.14 64.98
CA ARG A 251 11.07 42.25 64.08
C ARG A 251 11.91 43.49 64.33
N THR A 252 13.22 43.34 64.22
CA THR A 252 14.19 44.45 64.15
C THR A 252 13.93 45.39 62.96
N ASP A 253 13.14 44.97 61.97
CA ASP A 253 12.75 45.76 60.80
C ASP A 253 11.66 46.81 61.06
N ILE A 254 11.01 46.77 62.23
CA ILE A 254 9.96 47.71 62.63
C ILE A 254 10.21 48.22 64.06
N ALA A 255 10.06 49.53 64.27
CA ALA A 255 10.15 50.10 65.61
C ALA A 255 8.99 49.62 66.52
N PRO A 256 9.26 49.25 67.79
CA PRO A 256 8.23 48.76 68.71
C PRO A 256 7.09 49.77 68.93
N PRO A 257 5.84 49.31 69.08
CA PRO A 257 4.70 50.20 69.24
C PRO A 257 4.74 50.91 70.61
N LYS A 258 4.55 52.24 70.61
CA LYS A 258 4.56 53.10 71.82
C LYS A 258 3.62 52.64 72.95
N LYS A 259 2.62 51.83 72.63
CA LYS A 259 1.76 51.09 73.55
C LYS A 259 1.54 49.71 72.93
N ARG A 260 2.17 48.66 73.47
CA ARG A 260 1.90 47.27 73.06
C ARG A 260 0.43 46.92 73.36
N ARG A 261 -0.16 46.06 72.56
CA ARG A 261 -1.51 45.51 72.83
C ARG A 261 -1.38 44.31 73.76
N ILE A 262 -2.48 43.91 74.40
CA ILE A 262 -2.50 42.71 75.28
C ILE A 262 -2.36 41.42 74.44
N ASP A 263 -2.83 41.46 73.18
CA ASP A 263 -2.75 40.38 72.20
C ASP A 263 -1.51 40.46 71.29
N ASP A 264 -0.55 41.32 71.61
CA ASP A 264 0.67 41.49 70.81
C ASP A 264 1.64 40.32 71.04
N CYS A 265 1.86 39.52 70.00
CA CYS A 265 2.69 38.31 70.02
C CYS A 265 3.99 38.50 69.21
N VAL A 266 4.37 39.74 68.90
CA VAL A 266 5.54 40.07 68.09
C VAL A 266 6.67 40.57 68.98
N ASN A 267 7.82 39.90 68.92
CA ASN A 267 9.05 40.36 69.55
C ASN A 267 9.74 41.40 68.63
N TYR A 268 10.06 42.58 69.17
CA TYR A 268 10.67 43.71 68.44
C TYR A 268 12.15 43.94 68.81
N ASP A 269 12.84 42.88 69.29
CA ASP A 269 14.20 42.94 69.86
C ASP A 269 14.26 43.72 71.18
N ASP A 270 13.13 43.74 71.90
CA ASP A 270 12.87 44.46 73.16
C ASP A 270 12.23 43.54 74.23
N GLU A 271 12.64 42.27 74.21
CA GLU A 271 12.29 41.22 75.18
C GLU A 271 13.55 40.71 75.90
N LEU A 272 13.41 40.40 77.20
CA LEU A 272 14.51 39.91 78.02
C LEU A 272 14.92 38.48 77.65
N SER A 273 16.22 38.18 77.81
CA SER A 273 16.71 36.80 77.74
C SER A 273 16.16 35.95 78.90
N VAL A 274 15.98 34.65 78.67
CA VAL A 274 15.55 33.68 79.69
C VAL A 274 16.44 33.74 80.94
N GLY A 275 17.74 34.02 80.78
CA GLY A 275 18.64 34.21 81.91
C GLY A 275 18.27 35.40 82.80
N GLN A 276 18.02 36.57 82.20
CA GLN A 276 17.59 37.77 82.93
C GLN A 276 16.24 37.54 83.62
N LEU A 277 15.29 36.88 82.95
CA LEU A 277 13.98 36.57 83.53
C LEU A 277 14.06 35.64 84.76
N LEU A 278 15.01 34.70 84.77
CA LEU A 278 15.24 33.79 85.91
C LEU A 278 16.04 34.44 87.04
N THR A 279 16.89 35.41 86.74
CA THR A 279 17.70 36.15 87.72
C THR A 279 17.57 37.66 87.48
N PRO A 280 16.42 38.29 87.86
CA PRO A 280 16.16 39.70 87.61
C PRO A 280 17.10 40.60 88.41
N ALA A 281 17.43 41.76 87.84
CA ALA A 281 18.37 42.68 88.47
C ALA A 281 17.72 43.44 89.66
N PRO A 282 18.46 43.88 90.69
CA PRO A 282 17.87 44.55 91.86
C PRO A 282 17.08 45.83 91.54
N PHE A 283 17.41 46.49 90.43
CA PHE A 283 16.75 47.70 89.94
C PHE A 283 15.55 47.42 89.02
N GLU A 284 15.40 46.19 88.53
CA GLU A 284 14.24 45.75 87.74
C GLU A 284 12.96 45.72 88.59
N ALA A 285 13.09 45.37 89.87
CA ALA A 285 12.04 45.51 90.89
C ALA A 285 11.56 46.97 91.09
N TRP A 286 12.32 47.96 90.60
CA TRP A 286 11.98 49.38 90.62
C TRP A 286 11.46 49.87 89.25
N GLY A 287 11.26 48.97 88.29
CA GLY A 287 10.80 49.28 86.93
C GLY A 287 11.87 49.85 86.01
N VAL A 288 13.16 49.68 86.32
CA VAL A 288 14.28 50.10 85.47
C VAL A 288 14.83 48.86 84.75
N SER A 289 14.84 48.86 83.41
CA SER A 289 15.44 47.78 82.61
C SER A 289 16.95 47.98 82.42
N ASP A 290 17.68 46.90 82.13
CA ASP A 290 19.11 46.95 81.75
C ASP A 290 19.37 47.91 80.58
N GLU A 291 18.49 47.92 79.58
CA GLU A 291 18.53 48.83 78.44
C GLU A 291 18.57 50.30 78.85
N ALA A 292 17.89 50.68 79.94
CA ALA A 292 17.82 52.07 80.39
C ALA A 292 19.20 52.62 80.82
N PHE A 293 20.14 51.75 81.20
CA PHE A 293 21.54 52.08 81.48
C PHE A 293 22.36 52.25 80.19
N LEU A 294 22.01 51.49 79.14
CA LEU A 294 22.67 51.51 77.82
C LEU A 294 22.22 52.69 76.93
N ILE A 295 21.09 53.34 77.24
CA ILE A 295 20.63 54.52 76.48
C ILE A 295 21.73 55.61 76.47
N PRO A 296 22.22 56.05 75.29
CA PRO A 296 23.21 57.11 75.17
C PRO A 296 22.60 58.46 75.59
N ARG A 297 23.29 59.20 76.46
CA ARG A 297 22.81 60.47 77.05
C ARG A 297 23.86 61.58 76.91
N PRO A 298 23.45 62.86 76.80
CA PRO A 298 24.36 63.98 76.80
C PRO A 298 24.96 64.21 78.19
N ARG A 299 26.14 64.84 78.23
CA ARG A 299 26.88 65.18 79.45
C ARG A 299 25.99 65.75 80.57
N ASP A 300 25.18 66.75 80.25
CA ASP A 300 24.34 67.43 81.24
C ASP A 300 23.31 66.49 81.88
N LYS A 301 22.76 65.53 81.11
CA LYS A 301 21.83 64.52 81.64
C LYS A 301 22.52 63.46 82.47
N LEU A 302 23.76 63.08 82.14
CA LEU A 302 24.57 62.17 82.97
C LEU A 302 24.94 62.82 84.30
N LEU A 303 25.40 64.07 84.28
CA LEU A 303 25.69 64.84 85.51
C LEU A 303 24.44 65.06 86.37
N ASP A 304 23.29 65.33 85.75
CA ASP A 304 22.00 65.41 86.45
C ASP A 304 21.64 64.11 87.19
N LEU A 305 21.83 62.96 86.55
CA LEU A 305 21.59 61.64 87.16
C LEU A 305 22.55 61.39 88.34
N VAL A 306 23.84 61.65 88.14
CA VAL A 306 24.88 61.54 89.17
C VAL A 306 24.55 62.41 90.39
N ARG A 307 24.24 63.69 90.18
CA ARG A 307 23.95 64.66 91.26
C ARG A 307 22.67 64.36 92.03
N LYS A 308 21.68 63.74 91.38
CA LYS A 308 20.38 63.36 91.98
C LYS A 308 20.41 62.00 92.66
N SER A 309 21.49 61.22 92.51
CA SER A 309 21.60 59.91 93.16
C SER A 309 21.71 60.04 94.69
N VAL A 310 20.69 59.53 95.40
CA VAL A 310 20.61 59.57 96.87
C VAL A 310 21.29 58.32 97.43
N GLY A 311 22.54 58.46 97.87
CA GLY A 311 23.30 57.37 98.50
C GLY A 311 24.81 57.49 98.41
N LEU A 312 25.33 58.23 97.40
CA LEU A 312 26.77 58.46 97.28
C LEU A 312 27.28 59.39 98.39
N SER A 313 28.28 58.89 99.11
CA SER A 313 29.08 59.67 100.06
C SER A 313 29.63 60.92 99.39
N TYR A 314 29.80 62.00 100.16
CA TYR A 314 30.27 63.29 99.64
C TYR A 314 31.63 63.18 98.93
N ALA A 315 32.47 62.21 99.33
CA ALA A 315 33.79 61.96 98.75
C ALA A 315 33.77 61.36 97.32
N ASP A 316 32.72 60.61 96.95
CA ASP A 316 32.70 59.83 95.69
C ASP A 316 32.06 60.60 94.53
N ARG A 317 31.35 61.69 94.84
CA ARG A 317 30.70 62.59 93.88
C ARG A 317 31.66 63.21 92.86
N PRO A 318 32.78 63.87 93.24
CA PRO A 318 33.70 64.47 92.26
C PRO A 318 34.37 63.40 91.38
N MET A 319 34.61 62.21 91.94
CA MET A 319 35.19 61.07 91.23
C MET A 319 34.24 60.52 90.16
N LEU A 320 32.92 60.50 90.44
CA LEU A 320 31.90 60.10 89.48
C LEU A 320 31.63 61.18 88.42
N GLU A 321 31.73 62.48 88.76
CA GLU A 321 31.71 63.56 87.75
C GLU A 321 32.92 63.45 86.79
N GLN A 322 34.11 63.17 87.31
CA GLN A 322 35.31 62.90 86.50
C GLN A 322 35.14 61.66 85.60
N ALA A 323 34.48 60.60 86.10
CA ALA A 323 34.18 59.40 85.32
C ALA A 323 33.25 59.69 84.12
N VAL A 324 32.31 60.65 84.25
CA VAL A 324 31.46 61.10 83.11
C VAL A 324 32.32 61.71 82.00
N ASP A 325 33.26 62.60 82.36
CA ASP A 325 34.13 63.27 81.39
C ASP A 325 35.10 62.28 80.71
N ILE A 326 35.63 61.31 81.44
CA ILE A 326 36.48 60.23 80.89
C ILE A 326 35.68 59.30 79.96
N ALA A 327 34.45 58.93 80.33
CA ALA A 327 33.59 58.07 79.50
C ALA A 327 33.24 58.74 78.16
N LEU A 328 32.88 60.02 78.19
CA LEU A 328 32.66 60.83 76.98
C LEU A 328 33.94 60.95 76.15
N GLY A 329 35.10 61.14 76.77
CA GLY A 329 36.40 61.15 76.10
C GLY A 329 36.69 59.85 75.34
N ARG A 330 36.43 58.69 75.95
CA ARG A 330 36.59 57.38 75.28
C ARG A 330 35.65 57.22 74.09
N LYS A 331 34.38 57.59 74.23
CA LYS A 331 33.41 57.50 73.12
C LYS A 331 33.74 58.45 71.97
N ALA A 332 34.31 59.62 72.25
CA ALA A 332 34.84 60.52 71.22
C ALA A 332 36.04 59.93 70.45
N THR A 333 36.85 59.06 71.08
CA THR A 333 37.95 58.37 70.38
C THR A 333 37.53 57.11 69.62
N GLU A 334 36.49 56.41 70.06
CA GLU A 334 35.96 55.20 69.39
C GLU A 334 35.17 55.53 68.11
N HIS A 335 34.55 56.71 68.05
CA HIS A 335 33.77 57.18 66.91
C HIS A 335 34.29 58.53 66.37
N PRO A 336 35.37 58.55 65.56
CA PRO A 336 35.80 59.75 64.88
C PRO A 336 34.74 60.20 63.87
N THR A 337 34.09 61.33 64.11
CA THR A 337 32.94 61.80 63.33
C THR A 337 33.32 62.16 61.89
N THR A 338 32.94 61.31 60.92
CA THR A 338 32.90 61.71 59.52
C THR A 338 31.74 62.70 59.29
N GLN A 339 31.96 63.67 58.42
CA GLN A 339 31.16 64.88 58.22
C GLN A 339 29.67 64.65 57.98
N ASP A 340 28.80 65.41 58.66
CA ASP A 340 27.68 66.10 57.99
C ASP A 340 27.00 67.15 58.90
N GLY A 341 27.25 68.44 58.58
CA GLY A 341 26.37 69.63 58.77
C GLY A 341 25.74 69.98 60.13
N SER A 342 25.80 69.10 61.14
CA SER A 342 25.06 69.21 62.40
C SER A 342 26.01 68.98 63.58
N THR A 343 25.82 69.74 64.66
CA THR A 343 26.62 69.63 65.88
C THR A 343 26.25 68.37 66.66
N GLN A 344 26.77 67.23 66.19
CA GLN A 344 26.57 65.93 66.81
C GLN A 344 27.28 65.89 68.17
N GLN A 345 26.50 66.06 69.23
CA GLN A 345 27.00 66.00 70.60
C GLN A 345 27.49 64.59 70.93
N VAL A 346 28.65 64.47 71.57
CA VAL A 346 29.15 63.17 72.06
C VAL A 346 28.23 62.67 73.17
N MET A 347 27.71 61.46 73.00
CA MET A 347 26.88 60.77 73.98
C MET A 347 27.67 59.62 74.62
N ALA A 348 27.40 59.32 75.89
CA ALA A 348 27.86 58.11 76.55
C ALA A 348 26.68 57.41 77.24
N SER A 349 26.77 56.09 77.42
CA SER A 349 25.81 55.33 78.23
C SER A 349 26.11 55.53 79.72
N PHE A 350 25.13 55.39 80.60
CA PHE A 350 25.39 55.44 82.04
C PHE A 350 26.21 54.22 82.50
N MET A 351 26.06 53.08 81.81
CA MET A 351 26.91 51.91 82.03
C MET A 351 28.39 52.18 81.69
N ASP A 352 28.67 52.98 80.66
CA ASP A 352 30.05 53.39 80.34
C ASP A 352 30.68 54.19 81.50
N VAL A 353 29.90 55.10 82.10
CA VAL A 353 30.32 55.90 83.27
C VAL A 353 30.58 54.99 84.47
N LEU A 354 29.69 54.04 84.77
CA LEU A 354 29.87 53.09 85.86
C LEU A 354 31.12 52.21 85.64
N ASN A 355 31.37 51.74 84.42
CA ASN A 355 32.56 50.96 84.06
C ASN A 355 33.88 51.74 84.15
N VAL A 356 33.83 53.08 84.00
CA VAL A 356 34.98 53.96 84.28
C VAL A 356 35.15 54.14 85.78
N PHE A 357 34.06 54.43 86.49
CA PHE A 357 34.04 54.70 87.92
C PHE A 357 34.53 53.51 88.76
N THR A 358 34.10 52.28 88.44
CA THR A 358 34.58 51.06 89.12
C THR A 358 36.09 50.90 88.97
N ARG A 359 36.64 51.06 87.76
CA ARG A 359 38.09 51.02 87.54
C ARG A 359 38.84 52.09 88.32
N MET A 360 38.32 53.31 88.38
CA MET A 360 38.92 54.39 89.17
C MET A 360 38.87 54.08 90.68
N LEU A 361 37.80 53.43 91.16
CA LEU A 361 37.72 52.96 92.56
C LEU A 361 38.73 51.85 92.83
N ASP A 362 38.84 50.86 91.94
CA ASP A 362 39.82 49.76 92.06
C ASP A 362 41.26 50.30 92.08
N GLU A 363 41.60 51.24 91.19
CA GLU A 363 42.89 51.94 91.16
C GLU A 363 43.16 52.71 92.46
N ARG A 364 42.15 53.41 92.99
CA ARG A 364 42.27 54.14 94.26
C ARG A 364 42.44 53.20 95.46
N ILE A 365 41.67 52.12 95.54
CA ILE A 365 41.78 51.10 96.58
C ILE A 365 43.17 50.43 96.51
N ALA A 366 43.68 50.16 95.30
CA ALA A 366 45.05 49.67 95.11
C ALA A 366 46.12 50.67 95.59
N GLN A 367 45.94 51.98 95.37
CA GLN A 367 46.85 53.01 95.86
C GLN A 367 46.79 53.18 97.39
N GLU A 368 45.59 53.20 97.98
CA GLU A 368 45.39 53.31 99.42
C GLU A 368 45.95 52.06 100.16
N THR A 369 45.75 50.85 99.63
CA THR A 369 46.34 49.62 100.19
C THR A 369 47.87 49.55 100.00
N CYS A 370 48.41 49.91 98.83
CA CYS A 370 49.85 49.99 98.63
C CYS A 370 50.51 50.99 99.60
N SER A 371 49.94 52.19 99.76
CA SER A 371 50.49 53.23 100.64
C SER A 371 50.36 52.91 102.13
N LEU A 372 49.30 52.22 102.57
CA LEU A 372 49.20 51.64 103.92
C LEU A 372 50.34 50.66 104.20
N THR A 373 50.56 49.67 103.31
CA THR A 373 51.64 48.69 103.52
C THR A 373 53.04 49.32 103.48
N GLN A 374 53.22 50.41 102.73
CA GLN A 374 54.48 51.16 102.67
C GLN A 374 54.71 52.04 103.91
N THR A 375 53.65 52.65 104.47
CA THR A 375 53.76 53.50 105.67
C THR A 375 53.87 52.69 106.96
N ASP A 376 53.18 51.55 107.09
CA ASP A 376 53.36 50.65 108.24
C ASP A 376 54.76 50.01 108.25
N ARG A 377 55.33 49.69 107.07
CA ARG A 377 56.74 49.26 106.97
C ARG A 377 57.74 50.33 107.42
N LEU A 378 57.42 51.61 107.29
CA LEU A 378 58.30 52.71 107.68
C LEU A 378 58.13 53.15 109.15
N ARG A 379 57.10 52.65 109.87
CA ARG A 379 56.90 52.87 111.31
C ARG A 379 57.47 51.76 112.20
N LEU A 380 57.96 50.68 111.60
CA LEU A 380 58.51 49.50 112.28
C LEU A 380 60.06 49.47 112.29
N PHE A 381 60.71 50.57 111.91
CA PHE A 381 62.17 50.78 111.95
C PHE A 381 62.53 52.04 112.75
#